data_AF-A0A914Z4R7-F1
#
_entry.id   AF-A0A914Z4R7-F1
#
_cell.length_a   1.000
_cell.length_b   1.000
_cell.length_c   1.000
_cell.angle_alpha   90.00
_cell.angle_beta   90.00
_cell.angle_gamma   90.00
#
_symmetry.space_group_name_H-M   'P 1'
#
loop_
_entity.id
_entity.type
_entity.pdbx_description
1 polymer ?
#
loop_
_entity_poly.entity_id
_entity_poly.type
_entity_poly.pdbx_seq_one_letter_code
_entity_poly.pdbx_strand_id
1 'polypeptide(L)'
;MALTGPVPVPKIWLRKNQKAVSIPQKQINEFELSFDHALPLPDSDDAIPIFGLGTWQSKAGELKVVIRAAIEEGYRHFDCAQAYMNQGEVGKAINQAIDDGLVTREELWITTKVWNTFHSYEAATKSIDDTLKEMKLEYLDLVLIHWPMGYEEGGEMFPKTSDQKGMRFSDVDYTETWRALEVAKMEGKTRHIGLSNFGIGQIMRLIKMARPKPQVVQVEVH
;
A
#
# COMPACT_ATOMS: atom_id res chain seq x y z
N MET A 1 -32.73 14.52 -0.95
CA MET A 1 -32.65 15.98 -0.74
C MET A 1 -31.18 16.35 -0.87
N ALA A 2 -30.75 16.81 -2.05
CA ALA A 2 -29.35 17.07 -2.34
C ALA A 2 -28.90 18.36 -1.65
N LEU A 3 -27.79 18.30 -0.90
CA LEU A 3 -27.15 19.47 -0.29
C LEU A 3 -26.12 20.02 -1.27
N THR A 4 -26.53 20.94 -2.12
CA THR A 4 -25.63 21.75 -2.94
C THR A 4 -25.31 23.05 -2.19
N GLY A 5 -24.14 23.09 -1.57
CA GLY A 5 -23.61 24.30 -0.95
C GLY A 5 -22.08 24.26 -0.91
N PRO A 6 -21.38 25.36 -1.22
CA PRO A 6 -19.92 25.39 -1.19
C PRO A 6 -19.41 25.19 0.25
N VAL A 7 -18.51 24.22 0.43
CA VAL A 7 -17.82 23.96 1.69
C VAL A 7 -16.77 25.06 1.92
N PRO A 8 -16.79 25.78 3.05
CA PRO A 8 -15.81 26.82 3.32
C PRO A 8 -14.44 26.22 3.65
N VAL A 9 -13.40 26.64 2.93
CA VAL A 9 -12.00 26.26 3.18
C VAL A 9 -11.47 27.03 4.40
N PRO A 10 -10.91 26.36 5.43
CA PRO A 10 -10.32 27.04 6.58
C PRO A 10 -9.11 27.89 6.17
N LYS A 11 -9.10 29.18 6.55
CA LYS A 11 -7.96 30.09 6.38
C LYS A 11 -6.87 29.80 7.40
N ILE A 12 -5.97 28.85 7.14
CA ILE A 12 -4.70 28.77 7.89
C ILE A 12 -3.56 28.49 6.90
N TRP A 13 -2.54 29.37 6.96
CA TRP A 13 -1.28 29.42 6.19
C TRP A 13 -1.29 30.17 4.85
N LEU A 14 -1.39 31.50 4.93
CA LEU A 14 -0.79 32.38 3.92
C LEU A 14 0.31 33.23 4.58
N ARG A 15 1.56 33.01 4.16
CA ARG A 15 2.69 33.90 4.43
C ARG A 15 2.32 35.30 3.89
N LYS A 16 2.48 36.33 4.73
CA LYS A 16 2.35 37.73 4.33
C LYS A 16 3.35 38.01 3.18
N ASN A 17 2.86 38.49 2.04
CA ASN A 17 3.60 38.95 0.84
C ASN A 17 3.65 38.03 -0.39
N GLN A 18 2.56 37.35 -0.76
CA GLN A 18 2.31 37.04 -2.17
C GLN A 18 0.98 37.67 -2.59
N LYS A 19 1.01 38.52 -3.63
CA LYS A 19 -0.20 39.04 -4.27
C LYS A 19 -1.01 37.84 -4.75
N ALA A 20 -2.27 37.75 -4.35
CA ALA A 20 -3.20 36.76 -4.86
C ALA A 20 -3.29 36.93 -6.38
N VAL A 21 -2.68 36.01 -7.13
CA VAL A 21 -2.93 35.88 -8.55
C VAL A 21 -4.31 35.23 -8.63
N SER A 22 -5.33 36.03 -8.96
CA SER A 22 -6.66 35.51 -9.24
C SER A 22 -6.58 34.64 -10.49
N ILE A 23 -6.61 33.32 -10.30
CA ILE A 23 -6.73 32.37 -11.41
C ILE A 23 -8.13 32.58 -11.99
N PRO A 24 -8.27 32.94 -13.28
CA PRO A 24 -9.58 33.05 -13.91
C PRO A 24 -10.30 31.71 -13.78
N GLN A 25 -11.55 31.75 -13.34
CA GLN A 25 -12.43 30.60 -13.19
C GLN A 25 -12.86 30.08 -14.57
N LYS A 26 -11.88 29.67 -15.39
CA LYS A 26 -12.08 28.98 -16.65
C LYS A 26 -12.26 27.50 -16.31
N GLN A 27 -13.47 27.01 -16.54
CA GLN A 27 -13.86 25.60 -16.64
C GLN A 27 -12.89 24.65 -15.92
N ILE A 28 -13.10 24.52 -14.60
CA ILE A 28 -12.77 23.25 -13.96
C ILE A 28 -13.76 22.30 -14.63
N ASN A 29 -13.33 21.57 -15.66
CA ASN A 29 -14.08 20.41 -16.12
C ASN A 29 -14.28 19.57 -14.85
N GLU A 30 -15.53 19.34 -14.46
CA GLU A 30 -15.85 18.42 -13.38
C GLU A 30 -15.26 17.07 -13.79
N PHE A 31 -14.08 16.74 -13.25
CA PHE A 31 -13.56 15.39 -13.32
C PHE A 31 -14.45 14.59 -12.38
N GLU A 32 -15.41 13.87 -12.95
CA GLU A 32 -16.21 12.92 -12.21
C GLU A 32 -15.29 11.76 -11.82
N LEU A 33 -14.91 11.69 -10.54
CA LEU A 33 -14.13 10.57 -10.04
C LEU A 33 -15.02 9.32 -10.03
N SER A 34 -14.49 8.23 -10.58
CA SER A 34 -15.15 6.93 -10.64
C SER A 34 -14.17 5.81 -10.32
N PHE A 35 -14.69 4.62 -10.02
CA PHE A 35 -13.89 3.42 -9.74
C PHE A 35 -13.07 2.92 -10.94
N ASP A 36 -13.40 3.34 -12.15
CA ASP A 36 -12.68 2.97 -13.38
C ASP A 36 -11.39 3.79 -13.58
N HIS A 37 -11.20 4.87 -12.80
CA HIS A 37 -10.00 5.67 -12.90
C HIS A 37 -8.79 4.96 -12.25
N ALA A 38 -7.67 4.96 -12.97
CA ALA A 38 -6.41 4.42 -12.52
C ALA A 38 -5.24 5.36 -12.88
N LEU A 39 -4.17 5.30 -12.09
CA LEU A 39 -2.93 6.04 -12.34
C LEU A 39 -1.93 5.12 -13.03
N PRO A 40 -1.35 5.53 -14.19
CA PRO A 40 -0.33 4.73 -14.86
C PRO A 40 0.90 4.62 -13.98
N LEU A 41 1.51 3.42 -13.95
CA LEU A 41 2.75 3.21 -13.23
C LEU A 41 3.98 3.47 -14.12
N PRO A 42 5.07 4.01 -13.57
CA PRO A 42 6.29 4.21 -14.35
C PRO A 42 6.87 2.86 -14.78
N ASP A 43 7.43 2.83 -15.99
CA ASP A 43 8.08 1.66 -16.58
C ASP A 43 7.19 0.38 -16.61
N SER A 44 5.85 0.55 -16.74
CA SER A 44 4.88 -0.53 -16.98
C SER A 44 3.70 -0.05 -17.83
N ASP A 45 2.96 -0.99 -18.43
CA ASP A 45 1.65 -0.74 -19.05
C ASP A 45 0.49 -0.88 -18.04
N ASP A 46 0.79 -1.25 -16.79
CA ASP A 46 -0.19 -1.36 -15.72
C ASP A 46 -0.57 0.02 -15.13
N ALA A 47 -1.76 0.08 -14.54
CA ALA A 47 -2.26 1.24 -13.81
C ALA A 47 -2.87 0.82 -12.47
N ILE A 48 -2.63 1.61 -11.43
CA ILE A 48 -3.16 1.38 -10.07
C ILE A 48 -4.53 2.08 -9.91
N PRO A 49 -5.59 1.39 -9.46
CA PRO A 49 -6.89 2.03 -9.21
C PRO A 49 -6.76 3.15 -8.16
N ILE A 50 -7.37 4.31 -8.45
CA ILE A 50 -7.22 5.51 -7.59
C ILE A 50 -7.96 5.39 -6.25
N PHE A 51 -9.00 4.55 -6.21
CA PHE A 51 -9.72 4.20 -5.00
C PHE A 51 -9.30 2.83 -4.51
N GLY A 52 -8.69 2.78 -3.33
CA GLY A 52 -8.34 1.54 -2.64
C GLY A 52 -9.03 1.46 -1.27
N LEU A 53 -9.44 0.26 -0.88
CA LEU A 53 -9.93 -0.02 0.46
C LEU A 53 -8.77 -0.41 1.37
N GLY A 54 -8.50 0.40 2.40
CA GLY A 54 -7.55 0.05 3.46
C GLY A 54 -8.14 -0.96 4.43
N THR A 55 -7.35 -1.97 4.81
CA THR A 55 -7.76 -3.05 5.73
C THR A 55 -7.17 -2.92 7.13
N TRP A 56 -6.53 -1.79 7.44
CA TRP A 56 -5.98 -1.54 8.77
C TRP A 56 -7.09 -1.40 9.82
N GLN A 57 -6.89 -2.00 10.99
CA GLN A 57 -7.83 -1.99 12.13
C GLN A 57 -9.23 -2.57 11.84
N SER A 58 -9.42 -3.30 10.74
CA SER A 58 -10.65 -4.04 10.52
C SER A 58 -10.85 -5.07 11.62
N LYS A 59 -12.06 -5.15 12.16
CA LYS A 59 -12.37 -6.13 13.21
C LYS A 59 -12.37 -7.53 12.63
N ALA A 60 -11.91 -8.49 13.44
CA ALA A 60 -11.91 -9.90 13.06
C ALA A 60 -13.34 -10.36 12.71
N GLY A 61 -13.48 -11.02 11.57
CA GLY A 61 -14.75 -11.55 11.08
C GLY A 61 -15.58 -10.57 10.24
N GLU A 62 -15.21 -9.29 10.16
CA GLU A 62 -15.94 -8.31 9.34
C GLU A 62 -15.40 -8.23 7.90
N LEU A 63 -14.15 -8.62 7.65
CA LEU A 63 -13.50 -8.39 6.35
C LEU A 63 -14.18 -9.13 5.21
N LYS A 64 -14.77 -10.31 5.46
CA LYS A 64 -15.54 -11.02 4.43
C LYS A 64 -16.68 -10.18 3.89
N VAL A 65 -17.46 -9.55 4.78
CA VAL A 65 -18.62 -8.75 4.39
C VAL A 65 -18.17 -7.44 3.75
N VAL A 66 -17.17 -6.79 4.34
CA VAL A 66 -16.66 -5.50 3.87
C VAL A 66 -16.03 -5.62 2.47
N ILE A 67 -15.17 -6.62 2.26
CA ILE A 67 -14.51 -6.82 0.95
C ILE A 67 -15.53 -7.14 -0.13
N ARG A 68 -16.50 -8.02 0.16
CA ARG A 68 -17.56 -8.34 -0.79
C ARG A 68 -18.36 -7.09 -1.18
N ALA A 69 -18.83 -6.33 -0.19
CA ALA A 69 -19.57 -5.10 -0.44
C ALA A 69 -18.74 -4.10 -1.25
N ALA A 70 -17.45 -3.95 -0.92
CA ALA A 70 -16.55 -3.08 -1.68
C ALA A 70 -16.43 -3.51 -3.15
N ILE A 71 -16.30 -4.81 -3.43
CA ILE A 71 -16.27 -5.34 -4.80
C ILE A 71 -17.56 -5.03 -5.55
N GLU A 72 -18.71 -5.26 -4.90
CA GLU A 72 -20.04 -4.98 -5.45
C GLU A 72 -20.27 -3.48 -5.74
N GLU A 73 -19.69 -2.59 -4.93
CA GLU A 73 -19.69 -1.13 -5.15
C GLU A 73 -18.69 -0.65 -6.22
N GLY A 74 -17.79 -1.52 -6.69
CA GLY A 74 -16.83 -1.21 -7.76
C GLY A 74 -15.38 -1.10 -7.32
N TYR A 75 -15.04 -1.27 -6.04
CA TYR A 75 -13.63 -1.31 -5.63
C TYR A 75 -12.91 -2.47 -6.30
N ARG A 76 -11.71 -2.18 -6.80
CA ARG A 76 -10.79 -3.17 -7.35
C ARG A 76 -9.44 -3.18 -6.64
N HIS A 77 -9.15 -2.20 -5.78
CA HIS A 77 -7.88 -2.12 -5.05
C HIS A 77 -8.09 -2.34 -3.55
N PHE A 78 -7.32 -3.27 -2.98
CA PHE A 78 -7.26 -3.57 -1.55
C PHE A 78 -5.86 -3.34 -0.99
N ASP A 79 -5.73 -2.42 -0.03
CA ASP A 79 -4.50 -2.14 0.69
C ASP A 79 -4.42 -2.94 1.99
N CYS A 80 -3.43 -3.82 2.06
CA CYS A 80 -3.15 -4.74 3.15
C CYS A 80 -1.75 -4.48 3.72
N ALA A 81 -1.42 -5.17 4.82
CA ALA A 81 -0.05 -5.29 5.31
C ALA A 81 0.08 -6.48 6.27
N GLN A 82 1.28 -7.04 6.37
CA GLN A 82 1.56 -8.12 7.33
C GLN A 82 1.29 -7.69 8.79
N ALA A 83 1.61 -6.44 9.11
CA ALA A 83 1.41 -5.85 10.44
C ALA A 83 -0.06 -5.78 10.87
N TYR A 84 -1.00 -5.89 9.93
CA TYR A 84 -2.44 -5.84 10.23
C TYR A 84 -2.94 -7.21 10.74
N MET A 85 -2.15 -8.27 10.55
CA MET A 85 -2.42 -9.63 11.03
C MET A 85 -3.77 -10.20 10.59
N ASN A 86 -4.27 -9.75 9.43
CA ASN A 86 -5.57 -10.12 8.90
C ASN A 86 -5.53 -10.61 7.44
N GLN A 87 -4.33 -10.78 6.86
CA GLN A 87 -4.14 -11.19 5.46
C GLN A 87 -4.86 -12.50 5.12
N GLY A 88 -4.86 -13.48 6.01
CA GLY A 88 -5.59 -14.73 5.81
C GLY A 88 -7.11 -14.57 5.73
N GLU A 89 -7.69 -13.56 6.40
CA GLU A 89 -9.12 -13.24 6.28
C GLU A 89 -9.41 -12.51 4.96
N VAL A 90 -8.55 -11.55 4.59
CA VAL A 90 -8.62 -10.86 3.30
C VAL A 90 -8.53 -11.87 2.14
N GLY A 91 -7.56 -12.78 2.18
CA GLY A 91 -7.39 -13.81 1.16
C GLY A 91 -8.61 -14.72 1.02
N LYS A 92 -9.20 -15.16 2.13
CA LYS A 92 -10.45 -15.95 2.10
C LYS A 92 -11.60 -15.17 1.45
N ALA A 93 -11.73 -13.87 1.75
CA ALA A 93 -12.78 -13.03 1.19
C ALA A 93 -12.60 -12.83 -0.32
N ILE A 94 -11.38 -12.55 -0.77
CA ILE A 94 -11.03 -12.40 -2.19
C ILE A 94 -11.30 -13.69 -2.96
N ASN A 95 -10.77 -14.82 -2.47
CA ASN A 95 -10.95 -16.11 -3.15
C ASN A 95 -12.44 -16.48 -3.23
N GLN A 96 -13.22 -16.25 -2.18
CA GLN A 96 -14.67 -16.48 -2.23
C GLN A 96 -15.37 -15.58 -3.26
N ALA A 97 -14.98 -14.30 -3.37
CA ALA A 97 -15.57 -13.40 -4.36
C ALA A 97 -15.25 -13.85 -5.81
N ILE A 98 -14.07 -14.44 -6.02
CA ILE A 98 -13.68 -15.05 -7.29
C ILE A 98 -14.48 -16.33 -7.55
N ASP A 99 -14.59 -17.23 -6.57
CA ASP A 99 -15.36 -18.46 -6.65
C ASP A 99 -16.85 -18.21 -6.94
N ASP A 100 -17.40 -17.12 -6.36
CA ASP A 100 -18.77 -16.67 -6.57
C ASP A 100 -18.98 -15.97 -7.93
N GLY A 101 -17.92 -15.74 -8.70
CA GLY A 101 -17.96 -15.10 -10.01
C GLY A 101 -18.23 -13.60 -9.97
N LEU A 102 -17.97 -12.92 -8.85
CA LEU A 102 -18.14 -11.46 -8.74
C LEU A 102 -17.04 -10.69 -9.48
N VAL A 103 -15.83 -11.25 -9.48
CA VAL A 103 -14.61 -10.70 -10.09
C VAL A 103 -13.67 -11.83 -10.44
N THR A 104 -12.72 -11.56 -11.33
CA THR A 104 -11.55 -12.38 -11.61
C THR A 104 -10.36 -11.90 -10.80
N ARG A 105 -9.30 -12.71 -10.69
CA ARG A 105 -8.08 -12.30 -9.98
C ARG A 105 -7.44 -11.09 -10.65
N GLU A 106 -7.45 -11.05 -11.98
CA GLU A 106 -6.81 -10.03 -12.81
C GLU A 106 -7.50 -8.67 -12.73
N GLU A 107 -8.78 -8.65 -12.35
CA GLU A 107 -9.51 -7.41 -12.08
C GLU A 107 -9.14 -6.77 -10.74
N LEU A 108 -8.48 -7.51 -9.85
CA LEU A 108 -8.14 -7.04 -8.51
C LEU A 108 -6.69 -6.56 -8.42
N TRP A 109 -6.49 -5.45 -7.71
CA TRP A 109 -5.22 -4.92 -7.28
C TRP A 109 -5.00 -5.16 -5.79
N ILE A 110 -4.08 -6.06 -5.46
CA ILE A 110 -3.75 -6.41 -4.07
C ILE A 110 -2.40 -5.82 -3.69
N THR A 111 -2.43 -4.84 -2.78
CA THR A 111 -1.24 -4.22 -2.19
C THR A 111 -0.96 -4.84 -0.82
N THR A 112 0.29 -5.22 -0.54
CA THR A 112 0.74 -5.57 0.82
C THR A 112 2.09 -4.95 1.15
N LYS A 113 2.56 -5.12 2.38
CA LYS A 113 3.77 -4.46 2.90
C LYS A 113 4.60 -5.42 3.73
N VAL A 114 5.90 -5.50 3.43
CA VAL A 114 6.90 -6.19 4.24
C VAL A 114 7.08 -5.44 5.55
N TRP A 115 6.81 -6.11 6.67
CA TRP A 115 6.88 -5.51 7.99
C TRP A 115 8.31 -5.43 8.55
N ASN A 116 8.48 -4.57 9.55
CA ASN A 116 9.77 -4.16 10.09
C ASN A 116 10.57 -5.31 10.74
N THR A 117 9.95 -6.42 11.10
CA THR A 117 10.65 -7.62 11.63
C THR A 117 11.14 -8.56 10.53
N PHE A 118 11.07 -8.14 9.26
CA PHE A 118 11.46 -8.90 8.07
C PHE A 118 12.30 -8.05 7.11
N HIS A 119 13.31 -7.31 7.60
CA HIS A 119 14.12 -6.43 6.76
C HIS A 119 15.29 -7.11 6.08
N SER A 120 15.86 -8.16 6.67
CA SER A 120 16.92 -8.96 6.04
C SER A 120 16.40 -9.58 4.75
N TYR A 121 17.31 -9.82 3.80
CA TYR A 121 16.94 -10.40 2.51
C TYR A 121 16.16 -11.72 2.69
N GLU A 122 16.65 -12.60 3.56
CA GLU A 122 16.05 -13.90 3.85
C GLU A 122 14.67 -13.74 4.50
N ALA A 123 14.55 -12.85 5.50
CA ALA A 123 13.29 -12.64 6.21
C ALA A 123 12.24 -12.00 5.28
N ALA A 124 12.62 -11.00 4.48
CA ALA A 124 11.75 -10.38 3.50
C ALA A 124 11.27 -11.37 2.44
N THR A 125 12.17 -12.19 1.89
CA THR A 125 11.83 -13.23 0.90
C THR A 125 10.81 -14.20 1.49
N LYS A 126 11.08 -14.71 2.70
CA LYS A 126 10.17 -15.62 3.40
C LYS A 126 8.82 -14.95 3.67
N SER A 127 8.82 -13.68 4.07
CA SER A 127 7.59 -12.99 4.45
C SER A 127 6.65 -12.79 3.25
N ILE A 128 7.19 -12.55 2.04
CA ILE A 128 6.41 -12.48 0.80
C ILE A 128 5.79 -13.84 0.47
N ASP A 129 6.58 -14.92 0.57
CA ASP A 129 6.10 -16.29 0.33
C ASP A 129 5.00 -16.69 1.33
N ASP A 130 5.19 -16.36 2.61
CA ASP A 130 4.20 -16.58 3.65
C ASP A 130 2.91 -15.80 3.36
N THR A 131 3.00 -14.52 2.96
CA THR A 131 1.83 -13.71 2.60
C THR A 131 1.05 -14.33 1.44
N LEU A 132 1.72 -14.73 0.34
CA LEU A 132 1.06 -15.40 -0.79
C LEU A 132 0.35 -16.67 -0.35
N LYS A 133 1.00 -17.49 0.48
CA LYS A 133 0.44 -18.72 1.03
C LYS A 133 -0.75 -18.47 1.94
N GLU A 134 -0.66 -17.51 2.85
CA GLU A 134 -1.74 -17.12 3.77
C GLU A 134 -2.97 -16.62 3.03
N MET A 135 -2.73 -15.76 2.02
CA MET A 135 -3.80 -15.18 1.19
C MET A 135 -4.32 -16.17 0.15
N LYS A 136 -3.60 -17.26 -0.11
CA LYS A 136 -3.85 -18.22 -1.20
C LYS A 136 -3.90 -17.52 -2.56
N LEU A 137 -2.88 -16.74 -2.86
CA LEU A 137 -2.71 -16.04 -4.13
C LEU A 137 -1.43 -16.49 -4.82
N GLU A 138 -1.43 -16.50 -6.15
CA GLU A 138 -0.24 -16.83 -6.95
C GLU A 138 0.71 -15.62 -7.08
N TYR A 139 0.16 -14.40 -7.09
CA TYR A 139 0.92 -13.16 -7.15
C TYR A 139 0.23 -12.02 -6.39
N LEU A 140 1.02 -11.01 -6.03
CA LEU A 140 0.59 -9.72 -5.47
C LEU A 140 0.77 -8.61 -6.52
N ASP A 141 -0.12 -7.63 -6.57
CA ASP A 141 0.03 -6.53 -7.54
C ASP A 141 1.11 -5.57 -7.09
N LEU A 142 1.16 -5.25 -5.79
CA LEU A 142 2.15 -4.33 -5.24
C LEU A 142 2.66 -4.79 -3.87
N VAL A 143 3.99 -4.88 -3.73
CA VAL A 143 4.65 -5.07 -2.43
C VAL A 143 5.44 -3.82 -2.06
N LEU A 144 5.19 -3.29 -0.86
CA LEU A 144 5.90 -2.13 -0.32
C LEU A 144 6.83 -2.55 0.82
N ILE A 145 7.95 -1.84 0.99
CA ILE A 145 8.63 -1.80 2.29
C ILE A 145 7.78 -0.92 3.21
N HIS A 146 7.25 -1.45 4.32
CA HIS A 146 6.27 -0.72 5.15
C HIS A 146 6.89 0.51 5.82
N TRP A 147 8.12 0.39 6.31
CA TRP A 147 8.88 1.50 6.88
C TRP A 147 10.37 1.34 6.58
N PRO A 148 11.15 2.43 6.58
CA PRO A 148 12.58 2.35 6.32
C PRO A 148 13.42 1.80 7.48
N MET A 149 12.84 1.56 8.67
CA MET A 149 13.58 1.06 9.84
C MET A 149 13.24 -0.39 10.18
N GLY A 150 14.28 -1.18 10.46
CA GLY A 150 14.15 -2.56 10.93
C GLY A 150 13.94 -2.69 12.43
N TYR A 151 13.17 -3.71 12.80
CA TYR A 151 13.02 -4.23 14.15
C TYR A 151 13.78 -5.54 14.31
N GLU A 152 14.01 -5.95 15.56
CA GLU A 152 14.62 -7.25 15.85
C GLU A 152 13.82 -8.39 15.19
N GLU A 153 14.52 -9.24 14.43
CA GLU A 153 13.92 -10.29 13.62
C GLU A 153 13.83 -11.62 14.36
N GLY A 154 13.03 -12.55 13.84
CA GLY A 154 12.93 -13.93 14.35
C GLY A 154 12.10 -14.09 15.64
N GLY A 155 11.45 -13.02 16.09
CA GLY A 155 10.61 -13.01 17.29
C GLY A 155 9.19 -12.52 17.05
N GLU A 156 8.71 -11.67 17.95
CA GLU A 156 7.38 -11.07 17.89
C GLU A 156 7.28 -10.01 16.79
N MET A 157 6.09 -9.80 16.21
CA MET A 157 5.84 -8.72 15.23
C MET A 157 6.18 -7.32 15.78
N PHE A 158 6.07 -7.12 17.09
CA PHE A 158 6.35 -5.84 17.75
C PHE A 158 7.29 -6.09 18.93
N PRO A 159 8.61 -6.28 18.68
CA PRO A 159 9.56 -6.68 19.71
C PRO A 159 9.79 -5.51 20.67
N LYS A 160 9.09 -5.50 21.79
CA LYS A 160 9.14 -4.42 22.80
C LYS A 160 10.43 -4.47 23.61
N THR A 161 10.99 -3.33 24.01
CA THR A 161 12.05 -3.30 25.04
C THR A 161 11.55 -3.95 26.35
N SER A 162 12.46 -4.40 27.20
CA SER A 162 12.11 -5.07 28.47
C SER A 162 11.23 -4.20 29.38
N ASP A 163 11.40 -2.87 29.32
CA ASP A 163 10.58 -1.89 30.04
C ASP A 163 9.26 -1.52 29.34
N GLN A 164 8.96 -2.13 28.17
CA GLN A 164 7.79 -1.92 27.34
C GLN A 164 7.62 -0.50 26.75
N LYS A 165 8.64 0.37 26.89
CA LYS A 165 8.56 1.77 26.46
C LYS A 165 9.01 2.02 25.02
N GLY A 166 9.71 1.07 24.40
CA GLY A 166 10.25 1.19 23.05
C GLY A 166 10.14 -0.09 22.23
N MET A 167 10.60 0.00 20.99
CA MET A 167 10.84 -1.15 20.10
C MET A 167 12.33 -1.53 20.17
N ARG A 168 12.63 -2.82 20.03
CA ARG A 168 13.98 -3.31 19.75
C ARG A 168 14.23 -3.20 18.24
N PHE A 169 15.23 -2.43 17.87
CA PHE A 169 15.57 -2.16 16.47
C PHE A 169 16.64 -3.11 15.94
N SER A 170 16.70 -3.23 14.62
CA SER A 170 17.75 -3.92 13.87
C SER A 170 18.54 -2.90 13.04
N ASP A 171 19.84 -3.15 12.87
CA ASP A 171 20.72 -2.34 12.01
C ASP A 171 20.67 -2.77 10.53
N VAL A 172 19.79 -3.72 10.17
CA VAL A 172 19.61 -4.14 8.78
C VAL A 172 19.07 -2.98 7.94
N ASP A 173 19.78 -2.68 6.86
CA ASP A 173 19.41 -1.60 5.94
C ASP A 173 18.25 -2.03 5.03
N TYR A 174 17.30 -1.12 4.77
CA TYR A 174 16.17 -1.36 3.87
C TYR A 174 16.58 -1.74 2.44
N THR A 175 17.85 -1.53 2.05
CA THR A 175 18.38 -2.01 0.76
C THR A 175 18.38 -3.54 0.66
N GLU A 176 18.53 -4.28 1.76
CA GLU A 176 18.42 -5.75 1.74
C GLU A 176 16.98 -6.18 1.45
N THR A 177 16.01 -5.51 2.07
CA THR A 177 14.58 -5.71 1.79
C THR A 177 14.26 -5.38 0.34
N TRP A 178 14.82 -4.28 -0.19
CA TRP A 178 14.64 -3.89 -1.59
C TRP A 178 15.15 -4.96 -2.55
N ARG A 179 16.32 -5.54 -2.27
CA ARG A 179 16.86 -6.65 -3.06
C ARG A 179 15.93 -7.87 -3.07
N ALA A 180 15.30 -8.18 -1.94
CA ALA A 180 14.29 -9.25 -1.88
C ALA A 180 13.06 -8.91 -2.72
N LEU A 181 12.61 -7.65 -2.75
CA LEU A 181 11.51 -7.21 -3.60
C LEU A 181 11.85 -7.30 -5.09
N GLU A 182 13.08 -6.94 -5.49
CA GLU A 182 13.56 -7.08 -6.88
C GLU A 182 13.52 -8.54 -7.33
N VAL A 183 13.97 -9.47 -6.48
CA VAL A 183 13.92 -10.91 -6.76
C VAL A 183 12.47 -11.40 -6.81
N ALA A 184 11.62 -11.02 -5.86
CA ALA A 184 10.20 -11.41 -5.87
C ALA A 184 9.48 -10.93 -7.15
N LYS A 185 9.81 -9.73 -7.64
CA LYS A 185 9.29 -9.23 -8.91
C LYS A 185 9.79 -10.05 -10.10
N MET A 186 11.08 -10.35 -10.14
CA MET A 186 11.68 -11.19 -11.18
C MET A 186 11.12 -12.62 -11.20
N GLU A 187 10.78 -13.17 -10.03
CA GLU A 187 10.14 -14.48 -9.88
C GLU A 187 8.62 -14.47 -10.17
N GLY A 188 8.03 -13.30 -10.45
CA GLY A 188 6.60 -13.16 -10.72
C GLY A 188 5.70 -13.22 -9.47
N LYS A 189 6.28 -13.25 -8.27
CA LYS A 189 5.55 -13.23 -6.99
C LYS A 189 4.86 -11.90 -6.76
N THR A 190 5.40 -10.82 -7.32
CA THR A 190 4.73 -9.53 -7.35
C THR A 190 4.93 -8.80 -8.68
N ARG A 191 3.92 -8.05 -9.12
CA ARG A 191 4.02 -7.24 -10.35
C ARG A 191 4.78 -5.93 -10.13
N HIS A 192 4.57 -5.28 -8.99
CA HIS A 192 5.14 -3.97 -8.68
C HIS A 192 5.75 -3.91 -7.29
N ILE A 193 6.75 -3.05 -7.15
CA ILE A 193 7.47 -2.87 -5.88
C ILE A 193 7.62 -1.38 -5.56
N GLY A 194 7.53 -1.05 -4.28
CA GLY A 194 7.51 0.33 -3.83
C GLY A 194 7.88 0.52 -2.37
N LEU A 195 7.61 1.72 -1.86
CA LEU A 195 8.00 2.18 -0.53
C LEU A 195 6.79 2.71 0.23
N SER A 196 6.82 2.63 1.55
CA SER A 196 5.88 3.32 2.43
C SER A 196 6.63 4.04 3.55
N ASN A 197 6.27 5.29 3.81
CA ASN A 197 6.85 6.12 4.87
C ASN A 197 8.35 6.45 4.71
N PHE A 198 8.85 6.56 3.47
CA PHE A 198 10.25 6.94 3.19
C PHE A 198 10.40 8.45 3.02
N GLY A 199 11.44 9.01 3.65
CA GLY A 199 11.87 10.38 3.42
C GLY A 199 12.66 10.55 2.13
N ILE A 200 12.71 11.78 1.59
CA ILE A 200 13.37 12.07 0.30
C ILE A 200 14.83 11.62 0.25
N GLY A 201 15.60 11.76 1.34
CA GLY A 201 17.00 11.31 1.37
C GLY A 201 17.14 9.80 1.21
N GLN A 202 16.23 9.03 1.80
CA GLN A 202 16.21 7.57 1.70
C GLN A 202 15.80 7.13 0.28
N ILE A 203 14.76 7.76 -0.29
CA ILE A 203 14.33 7.52 -1.67
C ILE A 203 15.49 7.82 -2.64
N MET A 204 16.12 8.98 -2.51
CA MET A 204 17.23 9.40 -3.37
C MET A 204 18.45 8.49 -3.25
N ARG A 205 18.70 7.91 -2.07
CA ARG A 205 19.73 6.87 -1.90
C ARG A 205 19.36 5.60 -2.66
N LEU A 206 18.13 5.14 -2.50
CA LEU A 206 17.68 3.87 -3.08
C LEU A 206 17.63 3.92 -4.61
N ILE A 207 17.06 4.96 -5.21
CA ILE A 207 16.92 5.05 -6.69
C ILE A 207 18.27 5.04 -7.45
N LYS A 208 19.38 5.34 -6.76
CA LYS A 208 20.72 5.26 -7.36
C LYS A 208 21.14 3.83 -7.65
N MET A 209 20.67 2.88 -6.85
CA MET A 209 21.02 1.45 -6.97
C MET A 209 19.86 0.57 -7.47
N ALA A 210 18.61 0.94 -7.17
CA ALA A 210 17.41 0.14 -7.45
C ALA A 210 17.16 -0.09 -8.95
N ARG A 211 16.92 -1.35 -9.33
CA ARG A 211 16.46 -1.79 -10.65
C ARG A 211 15.41 -2.91 -10.49
N PRO A 212 14.11 -2.65 -10.75
CA PRO A 212 13.53 -1.38 -11.19
C PRO A 212 13.56 -0.30 -10.10
N LYS A 213 13.24 0.95 -10.44
CA LYS A 213 13.02 1.99 -9.42
C LYS A 213 11.68 1.74 -8.69
N PRO A 214 11.51 2.26 -7.46
CA PRO A 214 10.20 2.24 -6.80
C PRO A 214 9.12 2.88 -7.66
N GLN A 215 8.04 2.13 -7.90
CA GLN A 215 6.93 2.58 -8.75
C GLN A 215 5.88 3.33 -7.93
N VAL A 216 5.78 3.04 -6.63
CA VAL A 216 4.83 3.66 -5.70
C VAL A 216 5.55 4.08 -4.42
N VAL A 217 5.17 5.24 -3.89
CA VAL A 217 5.52 5.68 -2.54
C VAL A 217 4.21 6.01 -1.81
N GLN A 218 3.87 5.23 -0.78
CA GLN A 218 2.71 5.46 0.07
C GLN A 218 3.12 6.30 1.28
N VAL A 219 2.42 7.41 1.52
CA VAL A 219 2.67 8.33 2.65
C VAL A 219 1.35 8.87 3.19
N GLU A 220 1.37 9.39 4.40
CA GLU A 220 0.25 10.11 4.99
C GLU A 220 -0.04 11.42 4.22
N VAL A 221 -1.28 11.56 3.74
CA VAL A 221 -1.80 12.76 3.04
C VAL A 221 -3.30 12.87 3.34
N HIS A 222 -3.79 14.07 3.65
CA HIS A 222 -5.20 14.34 3.95
C HIS A 222 -5.62 15.79 3.64
#